data_AF-A0A2K3K404-F1
#
_entry.id   AF-A0A2K3K404-F1
#
_cell.length_a   1.000
_cell.length_b   1.000
_cell.length_c   1.000
_cell.angle_alpha   90.00
_cell.angle_beta   90.00
_cell.angle_gamma   90.00
#
_symmetry.space_group_name_H-M   'P 1'
#
loop_
_entity.id
_entity.type
_entity.pdbx_description
1 polymer ?
#
loop_
_entity_poly.entity_id
_entity_poly.type
_entity_poly.pdbx_seq_one_letter_code
_entity_poly.pdbx_strand_id
1 'polypeptide(L)'
;MSTTSFTIFILAHMWLLMATTSIAQFVIDTSGEPVEDDEEYFIRPAITGNGGGATYVTGNAPCPLNVGLGNSEVAHGLPVVFIPFAPHHDGDEVRLNRDLRVIFEASSSCAQSTEWRLGEKDATSGRRLIITGR
;
A
#
# COMPACT_ATOMS: atom_id res chain seq x y z
N MET A 1 42.95 19.01 12.44
CA MET A 1 42.26 18.80 11.15
C MET A 1 42.35 20.06 10.32
N SER A 2 42.61 19.95 9.01
CA SER A 2 42.55 21.09 8.09
C SER A 2 41.11 21.60 7.96
N THR A 3 40.93 22.92 7.79
CA THR A 3 39.62 23.56 7.57
C THR A 3 38.85 22.95 6.40
N THR A 4 39.58 22.54 5.35
CA THR A 4 39.05 21.80 4.19
C THR A 4 38.52 20.40 4.52
N SER A 5 39.11 19.71 5.49
CA SER A 5 38.64 18.38 5.91
C SER A 5 37.36 18.47 6.75
N PHE A 6 37.21 19.55 7.53
CA PHE A 6 36.01 19.79 8.33
C PHE A 6 34.81 20.21 7.48
N THR A 7 35.02 21.02 6.44
CA THR A 7 33.96 21.39 5.49
C THR A 7 33.45 20.20 4.70
N ILE A 8 34.33 19.35 4.17
CA ILE A 8 33.92 18.12 3.46
C ILE A 8 33.07 17.22 4.35
N PHE A 9 33.46 17.05 5.62
CA PHE A 9 32.71 16.25 6.57
C PHE A 9 31.29 16.80 6.80
N ILE A 10 31.16 18.12 7.01
CA ILE A 10 29.85 18.77 7.18
C ILE A 10 28.98 18.64 5.93
N LEU A 11 29.55 18.90 4.74
CA LEU A 11 28.82 18.78 3.47
C LEU A 11 28.34 17.34 3.23
N ALA A 12 29.17 16.34 3.52
CA ALA A 12 28.77 14.94 3.41
C ALA A 12 27.62 14.57 4.36
N HIS A 13 27.65 15.06 5.61
CA HIS A 13 26.58 14.81 6.58
C HIS A 13 25.28 15.53 6.20
N MET A 14 25.37 16.77 5.72
CA MET A 14 24.21 17.51 5.22
C MET A 14 23.58 16.82 4.02
N TRP A 15 24.39 16.32 3.08
CA TRP A 15 23.89 15.58 1.93
C TRP A 15 23.25 14.25 2.33
N LEU A 16 23.87 13.51 3.25
CA LEU A 16 23.31 12.27 3.80
C LEU A 16 21.98 12.52 4.50
N LEU A 17 21.90 13.57 5.33
CA LEU A 17 20.66 13.99 5.98
C LEU A 17 19.56 14.31 4.94
N MET A 18 19.86 15.10 3.92
CA MET A 18 18.89 15.43 2.86
C MET A 18 18.40 14.19 2.10
N ALA A 19 19.31 13.27 1.74
CA ALA A 19 18.96 12.02 1.07
C ALA A 19 18.03 11.14 1.94
N THR A 20 18.33 10.99 3.24
CA THR A 20 17.49 10.21 4.15
C THR A 20 16.08 10.78 4.31
N THR A 21 15.95 12.12 4.34
CA THR A 21 14.63 12.77 4.40
C THR A 21 13.80 12.60 3.13
N SER A 22 14.46 12.36 1.98
CA SER A 22 13.79 12.10 0.70
C SER A 22 13.20 10.69 0.66
N ILE A 23 13.97 9.67 1.06
CA ILE A 23 13.52 8.26 1.01
C ILE A 23 12.44 7.97 2.06
N ALA A 24 12.49 8.65 3.21
CA ALA A 24 11.46 8.55 4.25
C ALA A 24 10.04 8.99 3.81
N GLN A 25 9.89 9.45 2.56
CA GLN A 25 8.61 9.83 1.97
C GLN A 25 7.98 8.71 1.12
N PHE A 26 8.69 7.64 0.82
CA PHE A 26 8.20 6.55 -0.03
C PHE A 26 7.72 5.36 0.81
N VAL A 27 6.76 4.62 0.26
CA VAL A 27 6.42 3.29 0.75
C VAL A 27 7.52 2.35 0.27
N ILE A 28 8.10 1.58 1.19
CA ILE A 28 9.18 0.63 0.91
C ILE A 28 8.63 -0.79 1.05
N ASP A 29 8.94 -1.65 0.10
CA ASP A 29 8.53 -3.04 0.07
C ASP A 29 9.37 -3.93 1.01
N THR A 30 9.18 -5.26 0.93
CA THR A 30 9.95 -6.21 1.75
C THR A 30 11.38 -6.47 1.24
N SER A 31 11.69 -6.06 0.01
CA SER A 31 13.02 -6.11 -0.63
C SER A 31 13.90 -4.95 -0.19
N GLY A 32 13.29 -3.86 0.28
CA GLY A 32 13.96 -2.59 0.58
C GLY A 32 13.91 -1.59 -0.58
N GLU A 33 13.04 -1.82 -1.56
CA GLU A 33 12.86 -0.98 -2.76
C GLU A 33 11.58 -0.14 -2.64
N PRO A 34 11.52 1.06 -3.25
CA PRO A 34 10.29 1.83 -3.32
C PRO A 34 9.18 1.05 -4.04
N VAL A 35 7.96 1.17 -3.55
CA VAL A 35 6.77 0.64 -4.24
C VAL A 35 6.45 1.56 -5.43
N GLU A 36 6.19 0.99 -6.61
CA GLU A 36 5.86 1.69 -7.84
C GLU A 36 4.36 1.53 -8.20
N ASP A 37 3.80 2.46 -8.98
CA ASP A 37 2.36 2.51 -9.27
C ASP A 37 1.88 1.60 -10.41
N ASP A 38 2.81 1.02 -11.17
CA ASP A 38 2.59 0.10 -12.28
C ASP A 38 2.99 -1.37 -11.96
N GLU A 39 3.38 -1.64 -10.71
CA GLU A 39 3.80 -2.97 -10.25
C GLU A 39 2.78 -3.64 -9.30
N GLU A 40 2.81 -4.98 -9.27
CA GLU A 40 1.97 -5.81 -8.42
C GLU A 40 2.62 -6.15 -7.08
N TYR A 41 1.91 -5.88 -5.98
CA TYR A 41 2.37 -6.15 -4.63
C TYR A 41 1.40 -7.02 -3.84
N PHE A 42 1.90 -7.73 -2.82
CA PHE A 42 1.06 -8.47 -1.87
C PHE A 42 1.01 -7.76 -0.53
N ILE A 43 -0.19 -7.37 -0.09
CA ILE A 43 -0.39 -6.82 1.26
C ILE A 43 -0.49 -7.97 2.25
N ARG A 44 0.46 -8.07 3.18
CA ARG A 44 0.52 -9.12 4.20
C ARG A 44 0.58 -8.55 5.61
N PRO A 45 0.07 -9.27 6.63
CA PRO A 45 0.25 -8.88 8.01
C PRO A 45 1.74 -8.76 8.36
N ALA A 46 2.13 -7.64 8.98
CA ALA A 46 3.50 -7.43 9.43
C ALA A 46 3.91 -8.38 10.58
N ILE A 47 2.93 -8.88 11.33
CA ILE A 47 3.12 -9.84 12.43
C ILE A 47 2.57 -11.19 11.97
N THR A 48 3.39 -12.24 12.06
CA THR A 48 2.98 -13.62 11.78
C THR A 48 1.91 -14.10 12.80
N GLY A 49 1.12 -15.12 12.46
CA GLY A 49 0.00 -15.53 13.34
C GLY A 49 -1.34 -14.84 13.07
N ASN A 50 -1.39 -13.81 12.22
CA ASN A 50 -2.58 -12.97 11.99
C ASN A 50 -3.28 -13.24 10.64
N GLY A 51 -3.10 -14.44 10.09
CA GLY A 51 -3.68 -14.83 8.80
C GLY A 51 -2.75 -14.58 7.61
N GLY A 52 -3.31 -14.81 6.42
CA GLY A 52 -2.64 -14.62 5.12
C GLY A 52 -2.73 -13.20 4.60
N GLY A 53 -2.33 -13.03 3.34
CA GLY A 53 -2.43 -11.75 2.66
C GLY A 53 -3.85 -11.32 2.32
N ALA A 54 -3.97 -10.07 1.85
CA ALA A 54 -5.24 -9.46 1.48
C ALA A 54 -5.94 -10.24 0.36
N THR A 55 -7.25 -10.45 0.47
CA THR A 55 -8.05 -11.23 -0.48
C THR A 55 -9.52 -10.80 -0.43
N TYR A 56 -10.33 -11.37 -1.33
CA TYR A 56 -11.78 -11.24 -1.31
C TYR A 56 -12.39 -12.01 -0.14
N VAL A 57 -13.35 -11.37 0.53
CA VAL A 57 -14.17 -11.99 1.58
C VAL A 57 -15.64 -11.78 1.25
N THR A 58 -16.40 -12.87 1.24
CA THR A 58 -17.86 -12.80 1.04
C THR A 58 -18.51 -12.23 2.29
N GLY A 59 -19.27 -11.15 2.12
CA GLY A 59 -20.09 -10.56 3.18
C GLY A 59 -21.48 -11.20 3.27
N ASN A 60 -22.43 -10.45 3.81
CA ASN A 60 -23.84 -10.89 3.90
C ASN A 60 -24.52 -10.99 2.52
N ALA A 61 -24.06 -10.19 1.55
CA ALA A 61 -24.48 -10.23 0.16
C ALA A 61 -23.35 -10.82 -0.70
N PRO A 62 -23.68 -11.49 -1.83
CA PRO A 62 -22.67 -12.07 -2.71
C PRO A 62 -21.79 -11.02 -3.40
N CYS A 63 -22.33 -9.82 -3.65
CA CYS A 63 -21.62 -8.69 -4.23
C CYS A 63 -22.09 -7.36 -3.61
N PRO A 64 -21.22 -6.33 -3.55
CA PRO A 64 -19.78 -6.41 -3.84
C PRO A 64 -19.03 -7.27 -2.81
N LEU A 65 -17.84 -7.74 -3.16
CA LEU A 65 -16.98 -8.49 -2.23
C LEU A 65 -16.34 -7.52 -1.23
N ASN A 66 -16.13 -7.99 -0.01
CA ASN A 66 -15.33 -7.26 0.97
C ASN A 66 -13.85 -7.53 0.74
N VAL A 67 -13.01 -6.64 1.25
CA VAL A 67 -11.57 -6.85 1.36
C VAL A 67 -11.26 -7.34 2.77
N GLY A 68 -10.49 -8.42 2.89
CA GLY A 68 -10.07 -8.95 4.17
C GLY A 68 -8.76 -9.74 4.06
N LEU A 69 -8.40 -10.46 5.12
CA LEU A 69 -7.20 -11.30 5.16
C LEU A 69 -7.57 -12.77 4.93
N GLY A 70 -6.72 -13.49 4.21
CA GLY A 70 -6.87 -14.94 4.05
C GLY A 70 -6.70 -15.69 5.38
N ASN A 71 -7.28 -16.88 5.49
CA ASN A 71 -7.16 -17.69 6.70
C ASN A 71 -5.81 -18.43 6.81
N SER A 72 -5.13 -18.67 5.68
CA SER A 72 -3.86 -19.37 5.63
C SER A 72 -2.70 -18.38 5.59
N GLU A 73 -1.80 -18.43 6.58
CA GLU A 73 -0.60 -17.57 6.63
C GLU A 73 0.36 -17.77 5.47
N VAL A 74 0.31 -18.95 4.84
CA VAL A 74 1.12 -19.31 3.67
C VAL A 74 0.57 -18.65 2.40
N ALA A 75 -0.71 -18.29 2.37
CA ALA A 75 -1.30 -17.64 1.22
C ALA A 75 -0.86 -16.17 1.16
N HIS A 76 -0.20 -15.79 0.05
CA HIS A 76 0.19 -14.41 -0.22
C HIS A 76 -0.99 -13.46 -0.42
N GLY A 77 -2.19 -13.99 -0.66
CA GLY A 77 -3.37 -13.21 -1.00
C GLY A 77 -3.46 -12.96 -2.50
N LEU A 78 -4.12 -11.88 -2.87
CA LEU A 78 -4.24 -11.40 -4.24
C LEU A 78 -3.29 -10.20 -4.44
N PRO A 79 -2.68 -10.08 -5.62
CA PRO A 79 -1.84 -8.93 -5.93
C PRO A 79 -2.68 -7.65 -5.98
N VAL A 80 -2.07 -6.54 -5.60
CA VAL A 80 -2.64 -5.19 -5.71
C VAL A 80 -1.72 -4.26 -6.47
N VAL A 81 -2.31 -3.29 -7.14
CA VAL A 81 -1.63 -2.10 -7.66
C VAL A 81 -2.06 -0.87 -6.84
N PHE A 82 -1.14 0.07 -6.67
CA PHE A 82 -1.34 1.31 -5.94
C PHE A 82 -1.30 2.49 -6.90
N ILE A 83 -2.42 3.16 -7.15
CA ILE A 83 -2.46 4.26 -8.13
C ILE A 83 -2.61 5.62 -7.41
N PRO A 84 -1.58 6.49 -7.43
CA PRO A 84 -1.67 7.84 -6.89
C PRO A 84 -2.83 8.64 -7.50
N PHE A 85 -3.51 9.46 -6.70
CA PHE A 85 -4.60 10.31 -7.23
C PHE A 85 -4.09 11.51 -8.04
N ALA A 86 -2.88 11.97 -7.77
CA ALA A 86 -2.32 13.15 -8.45
C ALA A 86 -1.84 12.76 -9.87
N PRO A 87 -2.39 13.36 -10.94
CA PRO A 87 -2.04 13.01 -12.32
C PRO A 87 -0.62 13.46 -12.73
N HIS A 88 0.05 14.25 -11.89
CA HIS A 88 1.42 14.70 -12.08
C HIS A 88 2.16 14.53 -10.75
N HIS A 89 2.51 13.29 -10.44
CA HIS A 89 3.45 13.01 -9.35
C HIS A 89 4.86 12.91 -9.94
N ASP A 90 5.85 13.40 -9.20
CA ASP A 90 7.24 13.41 -9.63
C ASP A 90 7.80 11.99 -9.43
N GLY A 91 7.71 11.16 -10.48
CA GLY A 91 8.14 9.75 -10.47
C GLY A 91 6.97 8.77 -10.38
N ASP A 92 7.26 7.48 -10.47
CA ASP A 92 6.26 6.40 -10.43
C ASP A 92 6.15 5.80 -9.00
N GLU A 93 6.90 6.34 -8.03
CA GLU A 93 6.99 5.81 -6.68
C GLU A 93 5.83 6.26 -5.77
N VAL A 94 5.25 5.29 -5.06
CA VAL A 94 4.17 5.48 -4.09
C VAL A 94 4.70 6.16 -2.83
N ARG A 95 4.04 7.28 -2.46
CA ARG A 95 4.45 8.14 -1.34
C ARG A 95 3.58 7.95 -0.10
N LEU A 96 4.22 7.97 1.06
CA LEU A 96 3.58 8.08 2.36
C LEU A 96 2.78 9.40 2.47
N ASN A 97 1.66 9.37 3.20
CA ASN A 97 0.80 10.54 3.43
C ASN A 97 0.32 11.22 2.13
N ARG A 98 0.02 10.42 1.11
CA ARG A 98 -0.63 10.84 -0.13
C ARG A 98 -1.82 9.93 -0.41
N ASP A 99 -2.85 10.52 -1.00
CA ASP A 99 -4.03 9.76 -1.39
C ASP A 99 -3.70 8.86 -2.58
N LEU A 100 -4.12 7.61 -2.50
CA LEU A 100 -3.98 6.61 -3.55
C LEU A 100 -5.24 5.74 -3.67
N ARG A 101 -5.39 5.08 -4.81
CA ARG A 101 -6.35 4.00 -5.03
C ARG A 101 -5.63 2.67 -4.89
N VAL A 102 -6.32 1.68 -4.34
CA VAL A 102 -5.83 0.29 -4.26
C VAL A 102 -6.77 -0.56 -5.09
N ILE A 103 -6.23 -1.39 -5.96
CA ILE A 103 -7.00 -2.25 -6.86
C ILE A 103 -6.42 -3.65 -6.76
N PHE A 104 -7.27 -4.67 -6.59
CA PHE A 104 -6.81 -6.05 -6.77
C PHE A 104 -6.64 -6.36 -8.25
N GLU A 105 -5.44 -6.80 -8.65
CA GLU A 105 -5.13 -7.35 -9.97
C GLU A 105 -5.56 -8.82 -10.05
N ALA A 106 -6.86 -9.06 -9.82
CA ALA A 106 -7.43 -10.39 -9.82
C ALA A 106 -8.89 -10.36 -10.23
N SER A 107 -9.31 -11.33 -11.05
CA SER A 107 -10.71 -11.44 -11.43
C SER A 107 -11.61 -11.73 -10.22
N SER A 108 -12.83 -11.22 -10.27
CA SER A 108 -13.85 -11.42 -9.26
C SER A 108 -15.11 -12.02 -9.89
N SER A 109 -15.87 -12.79 -9.12
CA SER A 109 -17.18 -13.30 -9.54
C SER A 109 -18.23 -12.19 -9.66
N CYS A 110 -18.01 -11.07 -8.98
CA CYS A 110 -18.77 -9.84 -9.18
C CYS A 110 -18.25 -9.13 -10.43
N ALA A 111 -19.12 -8.92 -11.41
CA ALA A 111 -18.85 -8.16 -12.63
C ALA A 111 -18.79 -6.64 -12.36
N GLN A 112 -17.92 -6.25 -11.42
CA GLN A 112 -17.72 -4.90 -10.90
C GLN A 112 -16.22 -4.63 -10.76
N SER A 113 -15.83 -3.36 -10.60
CA SER A 113 -14.45 -2.99 -10.34
C SER A 113 -13.89 -3.67 -9.09
N THR A 114 -12.60 -3.98 -9.09
CA THR A 114 -11.86 -4.52 -7.95
C THR A 114 -11.17 -3.42 -7.13
N GLU A 115 -11.38 -2.15 -7.51
CA GLU A 115 -10.94 -0.96 -6.77
C GLU A 115 -11.58 -0.94 -5.38
N TRP A 116 -10.75 -0.70 -4.38
CA TRP A 116 -11.17 -0.65 -2.98
C TRP A 116 -11.87 0.67 -2.70
N ARG A 117 -12.95 0.59 -1.93
CA ARG A 117 -13.65 1.74 -1.38
C ARG A 117 -14.16 1.47 0.02
N LEU A 118 -14.52 2.54 0.71
CA LEU A 118 -15.11 2.44 2.03
C LEU A 118 -16.62 2.22 1.90
N GLY A 119 -17.10 1.08 2.40
CA GLY A 119 -18.52 0.72 2.41
C GLY A 119 -19.37 1.60 3.33
N GLU A 120 -20.67 1.33 3.30
CA GLU A 120 -21.64 1.99 4.18
C GLU A 120 -21.38 1.65 5.64
N LYS A 121 -21.83 2.54 6.53
CA LYS A 121 -21.74 2.31 7.97
C LYS A 121 -22.74 1.23 8.38
N ASP A 122 -22.23 0.13 8.90
CA ASP A 122 -23.05 -0.93 9.45
C ASP A 122 -23.86 -0.41 10.65
N ALA A 123 -25.18 -0.62 10.63
CA ALA A 123 -26.08 -0.07 11.64
C ALA A 123 -25.88 -0.69 13.03
N THR A 124 -25.43 -1.95 13.09
CA THR A 124 -25.29 -2.69 14.34
C THR A 124 -23.95 -2.42 15.03
N SER A 125 -22.85 -2.56 14.28
CA SER A 125 -21.49 -2.39 14.81
C SER A 125 -20.97 -0.96 14.70
N GLY A 126 -21.60 -0.12 13.87
CA GLY A 126 -21.13 1.23 13.57
C GLY A 126 -19.86 1.29 12.72
N ARG A 127 -19.33 0.15 12.26
CA ARG A 127 -18.10 0.05 11.47
C ARG A 127 -18.36 0.31 9.99
N ARG A 128 -17.33 0.74 9.27
CA ARG A 128 -17.29 0.75 7.81
C ARG A 128 -16.25 -0.26 7.35
N LEU A 129 -16.63 -1.16 6.45
CA LEU A 129 -15.72 -2.16 5.91
C LEU A 129 -15.12 -1.66 4.59
N ILE A 130 -13.95 -2.18 4.23
CA ILE A 130 -13.38 -1.99 2.90
C ILE A 130 -14.05 -3.01 1.98
N ILE A 131 -14.59 -2.52 0.86
CA ILE A 131 -15.31 -3.33 -0.13
C ILE A 131 -14.80 -2.99 -1.53
N THR A 132 -15.09 -3.87 -2.49
CA THR A 132 -14.83 -3.60 -3.91
C THR A 132 -16.05 -3.02 -4.61
N GLY A 133 -15.91 -2.74 -5.91
CA GLY A 133 -16.97 -2.26 -6.77
C GLY A 133 -17.16 -0.76 -6.67
N ARG A 134 -16.81 -0.04 -7.74
CA ARG A 134 -17.17 1.37 -7.96
C ARG A 134 -18.27 1.46 -9.01
#